data_AF-A0AAU9MFM2-F1
#
_entry.id   AF-A0AAU9MFM2-F1
#
_cell.length_a   1.000
_cell.length_b   1.000
_cell.length_c   1.000
_cell.angle_alpha   90.00
_cell.angle_beta   90.00
_cell.angle_gamma   90.00
#
_symmetry.space_group_name_H-M   'P 1'
#
loop_
_entity.id
_entity.type
_entity.pdbx_description
1 polymer ?
#
loop_
_entity_poly.entity_id
_entity_poly.type
_entity_poly.pdbx_seq_one_letter_code
_entity_poly.pdbx_strand_id
1 'polypeptide(L)'
;MVVNELMTRNGFWQRANPSCTMMSETALRDLNLLPKSERTNESSSKDILTKPYVEPRKNIVPLVEPPVKGTEDAHASAEVAVAEVEYIESEKLEDLEDVENSLKVLLSGLESREWVSLCETLNNVRRFSIYHKEALHDILDNVITLVVKALKNPRSAVCKTAIMTSADIFKAFGDLVVDSLDPMLVQLLLKSSQDKRFVCEAAEKALITLTISVSPVLLLPKLQPYLKHRNPRIRAKASLCVSRSVPQLGADGIKEYGIDKLIQIASSQLSDQLPESREAARALLLDLQTAYVKSPVLAPQQDIDIPVPPPSDQSEQDTSSSSSVQQPQPPPQVHYYSWDQFCESNLPKLSAQAVLRVTTSVTREGL
;
A
#
# COMPACT_ATOMS: atom_id res chain seq x y z
N MET A 1 -30.84 7.42 -35.27
CA MET A 1 -30.39 8.09 -34.03
C MET A 1 -29.85 7.01 -33.12
N VAL A 2 -28.65 7.22 -32.58
CA VAL A 2 -27.87 6.21 -31.84
C VAL A 2 -28.01 6.48 -30.34
N VAL A 3 -28.28 5.45 -29.54
CA VAL A 3 -28.08 5.45 -28.09
C VAL A 3 -27.52 4.09 -27.65
N ASN A 4 -26.30 4.12 -27.11
CA ASN A 4 -25.63 3.20 -26.21
C ASN A 4 -25.89 1.68 -26.29
N GLU A 5 -24.90 0.98 -26.82
CA GLU A 5 -24.61 -0.43 -26.51
C GLU A 5 -23.10 -0.57 -26.27
N LEU A 6 -22.65 -0.57 -25.00
CA LEU A 6 -21.25 -0.78 -24.62
C LEU A 6 -21.09 -1.10 -23.11
N MET A 7 -21.58 -2.27 -22.68
CA MET A 7 -21.37 -2.80 -21.33
C MET A 7 -21.08 -4.32 -21.31
N THR A 8 -20.12 -4.78 -22.12
CA THR A 8 -19.58 -6.14 -21.97
C THR A 8 -18.12 -6.25 -22.43
N ARG A 9 -17.15 -6.20 -21.49
CA ARG A 9 -15.78 -6.75 -21.69
C ARG A 9 -14.92 -6.80 -20.41
N ASN A 10 -15.46 -7.32 -19.31
CA ASN A 10 -14.63 -7.81 -18.20
C ASN A 10 -14.36 -9.30 -18.38
N GLY A 11 -13.16 -9.66 -18.83
CA GLY A 11 -12.77 -11.03 -19.13
C GLY A 11 -11.34 -11.34 -18.67
N PHE A 12 -11.23 -12.29 -17.75
CA PHE A 12 -10.06 -13.13 -17.49
C PHE A 12 -8.70 -12.47 -17.19
N TRP A 13 -8.46 -12.26 -15.89
CA TRP A 13 -7.18 -12.63 -15.27
C TRP A 13 -7.45 -13.58 -14.10
N GLN A 14 -7.38 -14.89 -14.35
CA GLN A 14 -7.28 -15.88 -13.28
C GLN A 14 -5.91 -15.74 -12.63
N ARG A 15 -5.87 -15.38 -11.34
CA ARG A 15 -4.63 -15.37 -10.55
C ARG A 15 -4.59 -16.61 -9.66
N ALA A 16 -3.54 -17.41 -9.82
CA ALA A 16 -3.32 -18.59 -8.98
C ALA A 16 -3.01 -18.19 -7.53
N ASN A 17 -3.51 -18.96 -6.57
CA ASN A 17 -3.13 -18.86 -5.17
C ASN A 17 -1.67 -19.31 -4.98
N PRO A 18 -0.83 -18.56 -4.24
CA PRO A 18 0.32 -19.13 -3.55
C PRO A 18 -0.17 -19.89 -2.31
N SER A 19 0.03 -21.20 -2.27
CA SER A 19 -0.34 -22.04 -1.14
C SER A 19 0.39 -21.61 0.14
N CYS A 20 -0.37 -21.36 1.21
CA CYS A 20 0.20 -21.15 2.54
C CYS A 20 0.75 -22.49 3.07
N THR A 21 2.07 -22.63 3.16
CA THR A 21 2.70 -23.83 3.72
C THR A 21 2.51 -23.87 5.23
N MET A 22 1.54 -24.67 5.67
CA MET A 22 1.35 -25.01 7.08
C MET A 22 2.60 -25.69 7.64
N MET A 23 3.19 -25.13 8.70
CA MET A 23 4.10 -25.88 9.59
C MET A 23 3.38 -26.14 10.92
N SER A 24 3.16 -27.42 11.21
CA SER A 24 2.44 -27.87 12.40
C SER A 24 3.33 -27.76 13.64
N GLU A 25 2.79 -27.19 14.71
CA GLU A 25 3.32 -27.41 16.06
C GLU A 25 3.04 -28.87 16.47
N THR A 26 4.07 -29.60 16.90
CA THR A 26 4.13 -30.40 18.15
C THR A 26 5.23 -31.46 18.12
N ALA A 27 6.29 -31.27 18.91
CA ALA A 27 6.96 -32.32 19.69
C ALA A 27 8.15 -31.72 20.46
N LEU A 28 7.98 -31.51 21.78
CA LEU A 28 9.10 -31.32 22.70
C LEU A 28 9.64 -32.71 23.08
N ARG A 29 10.97 -32.91 23.09
CA ARG A 29 11.79 -33.09 24.31
C ARG A 29 13.21 -33.62 24.05
N ASP A 30 14.08 -33.22 24.96
CA ASP A 30 15.32 -33.87 25.43
C ASP A 30 16.41 -34.26 24.42
N LEU A 31 17.56 -33.57 24.49
CA LEU A 31 18.79 -34.14 25.07
C LEU A 31 19.92 -33.09 25.21
N ASN A 32 20.34 -32.83 26.45
CA ASN A 32 21.62 -32.18 26.75
C ASN A 32 22.75 -33.22 26.70
N LEU A 33 23.75 -33.06 25.81
CA LEU A 33 25.11 -33.58 26.02
C LEU A 33 26.14 -32.72 25.25
N LEU A 34 27.11 -32.16 25.97
CA LEU A 34 28.34 -31.55 25.45
C LEU A 34 29.44 -32.64 25.29
N PRO A 35 30.43 -32.48 24.38
CA PRO A 35 31.67 -31.83 24.84
C PRO A 35 32.41 -30.91 23.83
N LYS A 36 33.03 -29.89 24.43
CA LYS A 36 34.19 -29.05 24.05
C LYS A 36 34.99 -29.34 22.76
N SER A 37 35.43 -28.26 22.12
CA SER A 37 36.81 -28.12 21.59
C SER A 37 37.31 -26.67 21.76
N GLU A 38 38.62 -26.49 21.94
CA GLU A 38 39.29 -25.25 22.38
C GLU A 38 40.18 -24.63 21.29
N ARG A 39 40.43 -23.30 21.37
CA ARG A 39 41.68 -22.53 21.07
C ARG A 39 41.37 -21.06 20.65
N THR A 40 41.58 -20.06 21.52
CA THR A 40 42.78 -19.17 21.65
C THR A 40 42.96 -18.18 20.47
N ASN A 41 43.14 -16.85 20.62
CA ASN A 41 43.71 -16.03 21.72
C ASN A 41 43.12 -14.59 21.86
N GLU A 42 43.31 -14.02 23.06
CA GLU A 42 43.61 -12.62 23.47
C GLU A 42 43.15 -11.40 22.61
N SER A 43 42.64 -10.29 23.16
CA SER A 43 42.55 -9.75 24.54
C SER A 43 41.26 -8.87 24.69
N SER A 44 40.93 -8.10 25.75
CA SER A 44 41.65 -7.64 26.95
C SER A 44 40.69 -7.29 28.13
N SER A 45 41.16 -6.49 29.10
CA SER A 45 40.49 -6.01 30.33
C SER A 45 39.22 -5.17 30.10
N LYS A 46 38.07 -5.30 30.78
CA LYS A 46 37.64 -5.61 32.19
C LYS A 46 37.28 -4.37 33.04
N ASP A 47 35.98 -4.21 33.30
CA ASP A 47 35.31 -4.01 34.61
C ASP A 47 33.78 -4.08 34.35
N ILE A 48 33.03 -5.15 34.70
CA ILE A 48 32.47 -5.52 36.02
C ILE A 48 31.55 -4.39 36.57
N LEU A 49 30.21 -4.50 36.59
CA LEU A 49 29.45 -5.37 37.50
C LEU A 49 27.94 -5.52 37.12
N THR A 50 27.45 -6.77 37.15
CA THR A 50 26.04 -7.27 37.17
C THR A 50 24.87 -6.50 36.52
N LYS A 51 24.21 -7.21 35.59
CA LYS A 51 22.76 -7.16 35.34
C LYS A 51 22.11 -8.43 35.93
N PRO A 52 20.94 -8.37 36.57
CA PRO A 52 20.01 -9.49 36.60
C PRO A 52 18.93 -9.28 35.53
N TYR A 53 18.81 -10.24 34.61
CA TYR A 53 17.67 -10.39 33.71
C TYR A 53 16.50 -10.96 34.52
N VAL A 54 15.30 -10.36 34.39
CA VAL A 54 14.07 -10.86 35.00
C VAL A 54 13.01 -11.00 33.91
N GLU A 55 12.34 -12.15 33.91
CA GLU A 55 11.29 -12.52 32.96
C GLU A 55 10.09 -11.55 33.01
N PRO A 56 9.37 -11.33 31.90
CA PRO A 56 8.10 -10.60 31.93
C PRO A 56 7.01 -11.46 32.58
N ARG A 57 6.90 -11.37 33.91
CA ARG A 57 5.76 -11.92 34.66
C ARG A 57 4.46 -11.27 34.19
N LYS A 58 3.43 -12.10 33.99
CA LYS A 58 2.05 -11.68 33.79
C LYS A 58 1.54 -11.02 35.08
N ASN A 59 1.57 -9.70 35.17
CA ASN A 59 1.01 -8.96 36.31
C ASN A 59 -0.36 -8.39 35.96
N ILE A 60 -1.39 -9.07 36.46
CA ILE A 60 -2.63 -8.42 36.89
C ILE A 60 -2.27 -7.52 38.07
N VAL A 61 -2.80 -6.30 38.13
CA VAL A 61 -2.57 -5.35 39.23
C VAL A 61 -3.90 -4.92 39.84
N PRO A 62 -4.22 -5.38 41.06
CA PRO A 62 -5.11 -4.67 41.98
C PRO A 62 -4.29 -3.65 42.77
N LEU A 63 -4.65 -2.37 42.68
CA LEU A 63 -4.08 -1.31 43.51
C LEU A 63 -4.83 -1.26 44.85
N VAL A 64 -4.11 -1.37 45.97
CA VAL A 64 -4.65 -1.15 47.33
C VAL A 64 -3.74 -0.17 48.04
N GLU A 65 -4.33 0.90 48.57
CA GLU A 65 -3.67 1.92 49.40
C GLU A 65 -3.95 1.68 50.91
N PRO A 66 -3.13 2.24 51.82
CA PRO A 66 -3.19 1.94 53.26
C PRO A 66 -4.34 2.64 54.03
N PRO A 67 -4.66 2.21 55.27
CA PRO A 67 -6.01 2.37 55.84
C PRO A 67 -6.19 3.47 56.92
N VAL A 68 -7.46 3.60 57.37
CA VAL A 68 -7.97 4.32 58.57
C VAL A 68 -8.22 5.83 58.30
N LYS A 69 -9.42 6.41 58.52
CA LYS A 69 -10.40 6.25 59.62
C LYS A 69 -11.84 6.49 59.13
N GLY A 70 -12.84 5.90 59.76
CA GLY A 70 -14.19 5.81 59.21
C GLY A 70 -15.19 6.89 59.61
N THR A 71 -16.25 6.98 58.81
CA THR A 71 -17.63 7.32 59.20
C THR A 71 -18.56 6.48 58.33
N GLU A 72 -19.67 6.03 58.91
CA GLU A 72 -20.68 5.24 58.20
C GLU A 72 -21.45 6.15 57.24
N ASP A 73 -21.54 5.77 55.96
CA ASP A 73 -22.61 6.25 55.08
C ASP A 73 -22.86 5.22 53.96
N ALA A 74 -24.11 4.77 53.85
CA ALA A 74 -24.52 3.73 52.92
C ALA A 74 -24.83 4.33 51.54
N HIS A 75 -23.81 4.49 50.70
CA HIS A 75 -23.99 4.75 49.28
C HIS A 75 -23.74 3.49 48.46
N ALA A 76 -24.77 3.07 47.72
CA ALA A 76 -24.67 1.99 46.74
C ALA A 76 -23.62 2.38 45.68
N SER A 77 -22.50 1.67 45.67
CA SER A 77 -21.48 1.81 44.63
C SER A 77 -22.05 1.27 43.32
N ALA A 78 -22.62 2.16 42.51
CA ALA A 78 -22.93 1.83 41.13
C ALA A 78 -21.62 1.45 40.42
N GLU A 79 -21.50 0.20 39.99
CA GLU A 79 -20.43 -0.20 39.08
C GLU A 79 -20.51 0.69 37.84
N VAL A 80 -19.52 1.56 37.67
CA VAL A 80 -19.35 2.31 36.42
C VAL A 80 -18.90 1.30 35.38
N ALA A 81 -19.88 0.68 34.73
CA ALA A 81 -19.65 -0.25 33.64
C ALA A 81 -18.75 0.44 32.61
N VAL A 82 -17.53 -0.07 32.47
CA VAL A 82 -16.59 0.41 31.45
C VAL A 82 -17.17 -0.01 30.12
N ALA A 83 -17.82 0.93 29.44
CA ALA A 83 -18.40 0.71 28.11
C ALA A 83 -17.28 0.24 27.17
N GLU A 84 -17.29 -1.05 26.82
CA GLU A 84 -16.36 -1.61 25.86
C GLU A 84 -16.93 -1.44 24.45
N VAL A 85 -16.10 -0.99 23.51
CA VAL A 85 -16.50 -0.86 22.10
C VAL A 85 -16.06 -2.12 21.38
N GLU A 86 -17.03 -2.93 20.99
CA GLU A 86 -16.85 -4.06 20.09
C GLU A 86 -16.46 -3.59 18.69
N TYR A 87 -15.53 -4.30 18.05
CA TYR A 87 -15.03 -3.98 16.71
C TYR A 87 -15.50 -5.03 15.70
N ILE A 88 -16.71 -4.85 15.20
CA ILE A 88 -17.34 -5.74 14.22
C ILE A 88 -16.70 -5.52 12.83
N GLU A 89 -16.26 -6.60 12.19
CA GLU A 89 -15.74 -6.58 10.81
C GLU A 89 -16.83 -6.21 9.81
N SER A 90 -16.48 -5.58 8.69
CA SER A 90 -17.47 -5.00 7.77
C SER A 90 -18.40 -6.05 7.15
N GLU A 91 -17.88 -7.26 6.92
CA GLU A 91 -18.62 -8.44 6.44
C GLU A 91 -19.59 -9.04 7.49
N LYS A 92 -19.56 -8.53 8.73
CA LYS A 92 -20.40 -8.96 9.87
C LYS A 92 -21.30 -7.86 10.40
N LEU A 93 -21.29 -6.67 9.78
CA LEU A 93 -22.27 -5.64 10.10
C LEU A 93 -23.65 -6.07 9.58
N GLU A 94 -24.70 -5.67 10.30
CA GLU A 94 -26.09 -5.85 9.87
C GLU A 94 -26.63 -4.53 9.30
N ASP A 95 -27.69 -4.59 8.51
CA ASP A 95 -28.32 -3.40 7.93
C ASP A 95 -29.03 -2.53 9.00
N LEU A 96 -29.28 -1.26 8.71
CA LEU A 96 -29.98 -0.30 9.57
C LEU A 96 -31.49 -0.60 9.65
N GLU A 97 -32.04 -0.57 10.87
CA GLU A 97 -33.49 -0.77 11.10
C GLU A 97 -34.34 0.41 10.59
N ASP A 98 -33.86 1.64 10.77
CA ASP A 98 -34.50 2.88 10.31
C ASP A 98 -33.46 3.76 9.61
N VAL A 99 -33.39 3.65 8.29
CA VAL A 99 -32.44 4.36 7.43
C VAL A 99 -32.68 5.88 7.46
N GLU A 100 -33.94 6.32 7.43
CA GLU A 100 -34.32 7.74 7.34
C GLU A 100 -33.98 8.49 8.64
N ASN A 101 -34.39 7.94 9.79
CA ASN A 101 -34.06 8.55 11.08
C ASN A 101 -32.54 8.50 11.33
N SER A 102 -31.88 7.39 10.99
CA SER A 102 -30.42 7.27 11.13
C SER A 102 -29.67 8.30 10.28
N LEU A 103 -30.15 8.59 9.07
CA LEU A 103 -29.55 9.58 8.17
C LEU A 103 -29.73 11.00 8.72
N LYS A 104 -30.96 11.31 9.17
CA LYS A 104 -31.34 12.60 9.74
C LYS A 104 -30.50 13.00 10.96
N VAL A 105 -30.09 12.04 11.80
CA VAL A 105 -29.25 12.29 12.99
C VAL A 105 -27.75 12.08 12.74
N LEU A 106 -27.34 11.57 11.58
CA LEU A 106 -25.98 11.10 11.29
C LEU A 106 -24.93 12.19 11.53
N LEU A 107 -25.11 13.38 10.93
CA LEU A 107 -24.13 14.47 11.04
C LEU A 107 -24.00 14.97 12.49
N SER A 108 -25.11 15.13 13.21
CA SER A 108 -25.08 15.53 14.63
C SER A 108 -24.46 14.46 15.54
N GLY A 109 -24.67 13.17 15.26
CA GLY A 109 -24.04 12.09 16.01
C GLY A 109 -22.52 12.02 15.78
N LEU A 110 -22.07 12.31 14.56
CA LEU A 110 -20.65 12.44 14.22
C LEU A 110 -19.98 13.67 14.87
N GLU A 111 -20.75 14.65 15.33
CA GLU A 111 -20.26 15.76 16.13
C GLU A 111 -20.26 15.50 17.65
N SER A 112 -20.80 14.36 18.09
CA SER A 112 -20.93 14.01 19.50
C SER A 112 -19.61 14.06 20.26
N ARG A 113 -19.66 14.65 21.46
CA ARG A 113 -18.55 14.66 22.42
C ARG A 113 -18.46 13.35 23.20
N GLU A 114 -19.59 12.65 23.30
CA GLU A 114 -19.69 11.36 23.97
C GLU A 114 -19.18 10.26 23.04
N TRP A 115 -18.03 9.72 23.43
CA TRP A 115 -17.19 8.91 22.56
C TRP A 115 -17.82 7.55 22.20
N VAL A 116 -18.73 7.03 23.03
CA VAL A 116 -19.51 5.80 22.74
C VAL A 116 -20.53 6.07 21.63
N SER A 117 -21.34 7.12 21.77
CA SER A 117 -22.29 7.59 20.75
C SER A 117 -21.59 7.97 19.44
N LEU A 118 -20.38 8.53 19.50
CA LEU A 118 -19.56 8.77 18.31
C LEU A 118 -19.10 7.46 17.65
N CYS A 119 -18.66 6.45 18.42
CA CYS A 119 -18.34 5.13 17.88
C CYS A 119 -19.56 4.44 17.23
N GLU A 120 -20.73 4.53 17.87
CA GLU A 120 -22.00 4.03 17.33
C GLU A 120 -22.36 4.72 16.00
N THR A 121 -22.29 6.05 15.96
CA THR A 121 -22.58 6.82 14.74
C THR A 121 -21.57 6.51 13.62
N LEU A 122 -20.28 6.33 13.96
CA LEU A 122 -19.26 5.88 13.00
C LEU A 122 -19.55 4.46 12.45
N ASN A 123 -20.10 3.55 13.27
CA ASN A 123 -20.58 2.26 12.79
C ASN A 123 -21.84 2.40 11.92
N ASN A 124 -22.73 3.37 12.19
CA ASN A 124 -23.84 3.66 11.27
C ASN A 124 -23.33 4.19 9.92
N VAL A 125 -22.30 5.05 9.86
CA VAL A 125 -21.65 5.43 8.58
C VAL A 125 -21.11 4.20 7.83
N ARG A 126 -20.59 3.19 8.54
CA ARG A 126 -20.15 1.93 7.92
C ARG A 126 -21.32 1.16 7.32
N ARG A 127 -22.42 1.00 8.07
CA ARG A 127 -23.66 0.35 7.60
C ARG A 127 -24.24 1.08 6.38
N PHE A 128 -24.33 2.41 6.42
CA PHE A 128 -24.69 3.23 5.26
C PHE A 128 -23.76 2.97 4.06
N SER A 129 -22.44 2.98 4.25
CA SER A 129 -21.48 2.75 3.16
C SER A 129 -21.62 1.36 2.51
N ILE A 130 -22.10 0.36 3.26
CA ILE A 130 -22.24 -1.03 2.78
C ILE A 130 -23.61 -1.25 2.12
N TYR A 131 -24.70 -0.75 2.72
CA TYR A 131 -26.08 -1.09 2.34
C TYR A 131 -26.85 0.04 1.64
N HIS A 132 -26.53 1.31 1.95
CA HIS A 132 -27.31 2.50 1.55
C HIS A 132 -26.39 3.65 1.12
N LYS A 133 -25.35 3.36 0.33
CA LYS A 133 -24.27 4.32 0.02
C LYS A 133 -24.79 5.55 -0.71
N GLU A 134 -25.86 5.38 -1.49
CA GLU A 134 -26.57 6.43 -2.23
C GLU A 134 -27.09 7.51 -1.27
N ALA A 135 -27.53 7.14 -0.06
CA ALA A 135 -28.01 8.08 0.96
C ALA A 135 -26.92 9.00 1.53
N LEU A 136 -25.64 8.60 1.43
CA LEU A 136 -24.52 9.45 1.85
C LEU A 136 -24.00 10.37 0.74
N HIS A 137 -24.38 10.15 -0.52
CA HIS A 137 -23.72 10.78 -1.67
C HIS A 137 -23.70 12.32 -1.57
N ASP A 138 -24.84 12.94 -1.29
CA ASP A 138 -24.99 14.40 -1.22
C ASP A 138 -24.40 15.02 0.07
N ILE A 139 -24.01 14.18 1.05
CA ILE A 139 -23.41 14.61 2.32
C ILE A 139 -21.99 14.05 2.52
N LEU A 140 -21.40 13.43 1.49
CA LEU A 140 -20.16 12.64 1.61
C LEU A 140 -18.99 13.47 2.15
N ASP A 141 -18.79 14.69 1.66
CA ASP A 141 -17.71 15.57 2.14
C ASP A 141 -17.89 16.02 3.60
N ASN A 142 -19.13 16.19 4.06
CA ASN A 142 -19.43 16.47 5.46
C ASN A 142 -19.11 15.26 6.33
N VAL A 143 -19.50 14.05 5.89
CA VAL A 143 -19.19 12.79 6.57
C VAL A 143 -17.68 12.57 6.62
N ILE A 144 -16.96 12.74 5.50
CA ILE A 144 -15.49 12.64 5.43
C ILE A 144 -14.83 13.64 6.37
N THR A 145 -15.27 14.90 6.39
CA THR A 145 -14.75 15.95 7.29
C THR A 145 -14.89 15.55 8.76
N LEU A 146 -16.03 14.98 9.15
CA LEU A 146 -16.28 14.53 10.51
C LEU A 146 -15.55 13.21 10.85
N VAL A 147 -15.38 12.29 9.89
CA VAL A 147 -14.50 11.11 10.05
C VAL A 147 -13.05 11.55 10.26
N VAL A 148 -12.56 12.57 9.56
CA VAL A 148 -11.21 13.15 9.78
C VAL A 148 -11.07 13.76 11.17
N LYS A 149 -12.13 14.38 11.71
CA LYS A 149 -12.19 14.85 13.11
C LYS A 149 -12.12 13.67 14.09
N ALA A 150 -12.82 12.56 13.81
CA ALA A 150 -12.76 11.34 14.62
C ALA A 150 -11.40 10.60 14.54
N LEU A 151 -10.75 10.56 13.37
CA LEU A 151 -9.39 10.03 13.19
C LEU A 151 -8.36 10.76 14.08
N LYS A 152 -8.55 12.06 14.31
CA LYS A 152 -7.69 12.88 15.18
C LYS A 152 -7.98 12.69 16.68
N ASN A 153 -9.03 11.96 17.06
CA ASN A 153 -9.42 11.77 18.46
C ASN A 153 -8.33 11.00 19.26
N PRO A 154 -7.98 11.42 20.49
CA PRO A 154 -6.99 10.73 21.31
C PRO A 154 -7.47 9.38 21.86
N ARG A 155 -8.80 9.16 21.95
CA ARG A 155 -9.35 7.86 22.36
C ARG A 155 -9.17 6.86 21.24
N SER A 156 -8.39 5.81 21.50
CA SER A 156 -8.08 4.80 20.48
C SER A 156 -9.27 3.99 20.01
N ALA A 157 -10.37 3.93 20.78
CA ALA A 157 -11.63 3.33 20.31
C ALA A 157 -12.21 4.13 19.15
N VAL A 158 -12.53 5.42 19.37
CA VAL A 158 -12.98 6.36 18.33
C VAL A 158 -12.03 6.36 17.13
N CYS A 159 -10.72 6.44 17.38
CA CYS A 159 -9.73 6.43 16.31
C CYS A 159 -9.75 5.12 15.49
N LYS A 160 -9.89 3.94 16.11
CA LYS A 160 -9.93 2.66 15.39
C LYS A 160 -11.26 2.50 14.63
N THR A 161 -12.38 2.88 15.23
CA THR A 161 -13.69 2.86 14.56
C THR A 161 -13.68 3.80 13.35
N ALA A 162 -13.14 5.03 13.48
CA ALA A 162 -13.02 5.96 12.36
C ALA A 162 -12.08 5.47 11.25
N ILE A 163 -11.04 4.69 11.57
CA ILE A 163 -10.19 4.01 10.58
C ILE A 163 -10.99 2.93 9.83
N MET A 164 -11.79 2.12 10.54
CA MET A 164 -12.66 1.12 9.92
C MET A 164 -13.72 1.79 9.04
N THR A 165 -14.33 2.89 9.50
CA THR A 165 -15.21 3.74 8.70
C THR A 165 -14.53 4.30 7.45
N SER A 166 -13.25 4.69 7.53
CA SER A 166 -12.50 5.15 6.36
C SER A 166 -12.36 4.05 5.31
N ALA A 167 -12.10 2.80 5.73
CA ALA A 167 -11.98 1.67 4.81
C ALA A 167 -13.30 1.36 4.09
N ASP A 168 -14.43 1.40 4.81
CA ASP A 168 -15.76 1.16 4.23
C ASP A 168 -16.17 2.29 3.28
N ILE A 169 -15.85 3.54 3.60
CA ILE A 169 -16.02 4.69 2.70
C ILE A 169 -15.22 4.48 1.41
N PHE A 170 -13.94 4.10 1.49
CA PHE A 170 -13.14 3.84 0.28
C PHE A 170 -13.74 2.72 -0.57
N LYS A 171 -14.17 1.62 0.06
CA LYS A 171 -14.81 0.47 -0.62
C LYS A 171 -16.13 0.84 -1.31
N ALA A 172 -16.89 1.78 -0.75
CA ALA A 172 -18.19 2.19 -1.26
C ALA A 172 -18.14 3.24 -2.38
N PHE A 173 -17.26 4.23 -2.24
CA PHE A 173 -17.22 5.45 -3.06
C PHE A 173 -16.06 5.49 -4.07
N GLY A 174 -14.98 4.75 -3.84
CA GLY A 174 -13.83 4.67 -4.75
C GLY A 174 -13.29 6.05 -5.12
N ASP A 175 -13.19 6.33 -6.42
CA ASP A 175 -12.66 7.59 -6.95
C ASP A 175 -13.42 8.85 -6.51
N LEU A 176 -14.68 8.74 -6.09
CA LEU A 176 -15.48 9.88 -5.61
C LEU A 176 -14.88 10.53 -4.34
N VAL A 177 -14.00 9.84 -3.60
CA VAL A 177 -13.36 10.40 -2.39
C VAL A 177 -12.13 11.24 -2.68
N VAL A 178 -11.61 11.25 -3.92
CA VAL A 178 -10.26 11.77 -4.24
C VAL A 178 -10.07 13.25 -3.91
N ASP A 179 -11.12 14.06 -4.07
CA ASP A 179 -11.06 15.50 -3.81
C ASP A 179 -10.95 15.82 -2.31
N SER A 180 -11.61 15.04 -1.45
CA SER A 180 -11.55 15.16 0.01
C SER A 180 -10.64 14.13 0.71
N LEU A 181 -9.86 13.35 -0.06
CA LEU A 181 -8.97 12.30 0.44
C LEU A 181 -7.78 12.81 1.27
N ASP A 182 -7.22 13.97 0.93
CA ASP A 182 -5.91 14.39 1.48
C ASP A 182 -5.87 14.45 3.02
N PRO A 183 -6.86 15.05 3.72
CA PRO A 183 -6.90 15.03 5.18
C PRO A 183 -7.06 13.63 5.79
N MET A 184 -7.76 12.71 5.11
CA MET A 184 -7.86 11.30 5.54
C MET A 184 -6.52 10.58 5.36
N LEU A 185 -5.88 10.74 4.20
CA LEU A 185 -4.61 10.09 3.85
C LEU A 185 -3.49 10.50 4.81
N VAL A 186 -3.37 11.80 5.17
CA VAL A 186 -2.46 12.27 6.22
C VAL A 186 -2.68 11.50 7.52
N GLN A 187 -3.94 11.37 7.97
CA GLN A 187 -4.23 10.70 9.24
C GLN A 187 -3.95 9.20 9.15
N LEU A 188 -4.34 8.50 8.09
CA LEU A 188 -4.09 7.06 7.96
C LEU A 188 -2.59 6.73 7.90
N LEU A 189 -1.79 7.54 7.22
CA LEU A 189 -0.32 7.40 7.19
C LEU A 189 0.31 7.66 8.58
N LEU A 190 -0.22 8.62 9.35
CA LEU A 190 0.21 8.84 10.74
C LEU A 190 -0.19 7.66 11.65
N LYS A 191 -1.43 7.17 11.55
CA LYS A 191 -1.96 6.09 12.40
C LYS A 191 -1.37 4.71 12.09
N SER A 192 -0.86 4.51 10.88
CA SER A 192 -0.05 3.33 10.48
C SER A 192 1.46 3.50 10.75
N SER A 193 1.88 4.61 11.36
CA SER A 193 3.30 4.90 11.69
C SER A 193 3.59 4.95 13.20
N GLN A 194 2.62 4.60 14.05
CA GLN A 194 2.73 4.58 15.52
C GLN A 194 2.92 3.16 16.06
N ASP A 195 3.38 3.07 17.31
CA ASP A 195 3.70 1.80 17.97
C ASP A 195 2.46 1.08 18.56
N LYS A 196 1.27 1.70 18.55
CA LYS A 196 0.03 1.11 19.06
C LYS A 196 -0.55 0.08 18.07
N ARG A 197 0.00 -1.14 18.10
CA ARG A 197 -0.28 -2.27 17.19
C ARG A 197 -1.72 -2.31 16.66
N PHE A 198 -2.74 -2.41 17.52
CA PHE A 198 -4.12 -2.59 17.06
C PHE A 198 -4.70 -1.43 16.23
N VAL A 199 -4.20 -0.21 16.43
CA VAL A 199 -4.59 0.97 15.63
C VAL A 199 -3.73 1.05 14.36
N CYS A 200 -2.46 0.68 14.47
CA CYS A 200 -1.53 0.58 13.34
C CYS A 200 -2.02 -0.43 12.30
N GLU A 201 -2.32 -1.66 12.70
CA GLU A 201 -2.84 -2.74 11.84
C GLU A 201 -4.17 -2.36 11.19
N ALA A 202 -5.07 -1.69 11.92
CA ALA A 202 -6.31 -1.17 11.34
C ALA A 202 -6.03 -0.11 10.26
N ALA A 203 -5.11 0.83 10.52
CA ALA A 203 -4.75 1.88 9.56
C ALA A 203 -4.07 1.32 8.32
N GLU A 204 -3.23 0.29 8.48
CA GLU A 204 -2.63 -0.43 7.36
C GLU A 204 -3.66 -1.17 6.52
N LYS A 205 -4.65 -1.84 7.13
CA LYS A 205 -5.79 -2.42 6.40
C LYS A 205 -6.57 -1.36 5.62
N ALA A 206 -6.86 -0.20 6.22
CA ALA A 206 -7.55 0.89 5.53
C ALA A 206 -6.75 1.47 4.35
N LEU A 207 -5.41 1.59 4.48
CA LEU A 207 -4.53 1.98 3.36
C LEU A 207 -4.48 0.93 2.26
N ILE A 208 -4.53 -0.36 2.59
CA ILE A 208 -4.64 -1.44 1.59
C ILE A 208 -5.98 -1.31 0.84
N THR A 209 -7.10 -1.11 1.55
CA THR A 209 -8.40 -0.88 0.92
C THR A 209 -8.38 0.34 0.01
N LEU A 210 -7.77 1.46 0.44
CA LEU A 210 -7.58 2.64 -0.40
C LEU A 210 -6.86 2.32 -1.72
N THR A 211 -5.78 1.52 -1.67
CA THR A 211 -5.04 1.12 -2.89
C THR A 211 -5.78 0.15 -3.79
N ILE A 212 -6.89 -0.46 -3.35
CA ILE A 212 -7.72 -1.38 -4.13
C ILE A 212 -8.94 -0.65 -4.70
N SER A 213 -9.47 0.34 -3.97
CA SER A 213 -10.74 1.00 -4.31
C SER A 213 -10.60 2.31 -5.09
N VAL A 214 -9.44 2.98 -5.02
CA VAL A 214 -9.18 4.22 -5.77
C VAL A 214 -8.23 3.94 -6.93
N SER A 215 -8.59 4.41 -8.11
CA SER A 215 -7.84 4.32 -9.36
C SER A 215 -6.40 4.80 -9.17
N PRO A 216 -5.37 4.00 -9.54
CA PRO A 216 -3.97 4.36 -9.32
C PRO A 216 -3.56 5.71 -9.94
N VAL A 217 -4.14 6.08 -11.09
CA VAL A 217 -3.90 7.37 -11.77
C VAL A 217 -4.23 8.56 -10.85
N LEU A 218 -5.29 8.45 -10.05
CA LEU A 218 -5.72 9.49 -9.11
C LEU A 218 -5.00 9.40 -7.77
N LEU A 219 -4.70 8.19 -7.29
CA LEU A 219 -4.08 7.96 -5.99
C LEU A 219 -2.57 8.26 -5.96
N LEU A 220 -1.82 7.93 -7.03
CA LEU A 220 -0.36 8.09 -7.07
C LEU A 220 0.11 9.54 -6.90
N PRO A 221 -0.51 10.58 -7.53
CA PRO A 221 -0.18 11.98 -7.27
C PRO A 221 -0.38 12.38 -5.80
N LYS A 222 -1.45 11.89 -5.16
CA LYS A 222 -1.74 12.16 -3.73
C LYS A 222 -0.70 11.50 -2.81
N LEU A 223 -0.15 10.33 -3.18
CA LEU A 223 0.88 9.64 -2.41
C LEU A 223 2.28 10.26 -2.54
N GLN A 224 2.58 10.91 -3.66
CA GLN A 224 3.94 11.37 -4.01
C GLN A 224 4.61 12.32 -2.97
N PRO A 225 3.90 13.26 -2.31
CA PRO A 225 4.49 14.09 -1.25
C PRO A 225 5.03 13.29 -0.06
N TYR A 226 4.40 12.16 0.27
CA TYR A 226 4.73 11.37 1.45
C TYR A 226 6.00 10.52 1.28
N LEU A 227 6.40 10.23 0.04
CA LEU A 227 7.67 9.54 -0.29
C LEU A 227 8.93 10.35 0.08
N LYS A 228 8.78 11.66 0.32
CA LYS A 228 9.86 12.57 0.77
C LYS A 228 9.63 13.10 2.19
N HIS A 229 8.67 12.53 2.93
CA HIS A 229 8.30 13.00 4.26
C HIS A 229 9.43 12.82 5.28
N ARG A 230 9.58 13.74 6.25
CA ARG A 230 10.67 13.72 7.24
C ARG A 230 10.67 12.46 8.11
N ASN A 231 9.50 12.00 8.55
CA ASN A 231 9.35 10.75 9.31
C ASN A 231 9.53 9.53 8.38
N PRO A 232 10.53 8.66 8.59
CA PRO A 232 10.78 7.49 7.75
C PRO A 232 9.63 6.48 7.74
N ARG A 233 8.90 6.31 8.86
CA ARG A 233 7.75 5.37 8.91
C ARG A 233 6.66 5.75 7.90
N ILE A 234 6.41 7.05 7.74
CA ILE A 234 5.45 7.56 6.75
C ILE A 234 5.95 7.32 5.32
N ARG A 235 7.25 7.49 5.04
CA ARG A 235 7.84 7.16 3.73
C ARG A 235 7.65 5.68 3.39
N ALA A 236 7.92 4.79 4.36
CA ALA A 236 7.71 3.36 4.19
C ALA A 236 6.25 2.99 3.89
N LYS A 237 5.27 3.55 4.62
CA LYS A 237 3.84 3.31 4.35
C LYS A 237 3.39 3.90 3.00
N ALA A 238 3.89 5.07 2.61
CA ALA A 238 3.63 5.64 1.28
C ALA A 238 4.24 4.79 0.15
N SER A 239 5.48 4.31 0.32
CA SER A 239 6.16 3.44 -0.64
C SER A 239 5.42 2.10 -0.82
N LEU A 240 4.89 1.52 0.26
CA LEU A 240 4.01 0.34 0.20
C LEU A 240 2.71 0.62 -0.57
N CYS A 241 2.12 1.81 -0.42
CA CYS A 241 0.90 2.17 -1.17
C CYS A 241 1.21 2.30 -2.67
N VAL A 242 2.28 3.02 -3.03
CA VAL A 242 2.72 3.16 -4.44
C VAL A 242 3.03 1.81 -5.07
N SER A 243 3.79 0.95 -4.39
CA SER A 243 4.13 -0.40 -4.86
C SER A 243 2.89 -1.28 -5.11
N ARG A 244 1.80 -1.10 -4.36
CA ARG A 244 0.52 -1.80 -4.58
C ARG A 244 -0.33 -1.19 -5.70
N SER A 245 -0.28 0.13 -5.87
CA SER A 245 -1.08 0.84 -6.87
C SER A 245 -0.54 0.70 -8.28
N VAL A 246 0.78 0.75 -8.48
CA VAL A 246 1.38 0.75 -9.83
C VAL A 246 1.04 -0.50 -10.67
N PRO A 247 1.08 -1.74 -10.15
CA PRO A 247 0.72 -2.93 -10.94
C PRO A 247 -0.74 -2.94 -11.44
N GLN A 248 -1.63 -2.14 -10.83
CA GLN A 248 -3.03 -2.02 -11.21
C GLN A 248 -3.26 -1.04 -12.38
N LEU A 249 -2.26 -0.25 -12.77
CA LEU A 249 -2.32 0.61 -13.97
C LEU A 249 -2.36 -0.19 -15.29
N GLY A 250 -1.84 -1.43 -15.29
CA GLY A 250 -1.54 -2.16 -16.53
C GLY A 250 -0.44 -1.48 -17.37
N ALA A 251 -0.10 -2.07 -18.51
CA ALA A 251 1.00 -1.54 -19.34
C ALA A 251 0.70 -0.14 -19.91
N ASP A 252 -0.53 0.09 -20.37
CA ASP A 252 -0.94 1.38 -20.95
C ASP A 252 -0.99 2.49 -19.89
N GLY A 253 -1.53 2.21 -18.70
CA GLY A 253 -1.53 3.18 -17.60
C GLY A 253 -0.12 3.47 -17.06
N ILE A 254 0.79 2.49 -17.05
CA ILE A 254 2.21 2.71 -16.72
C ILE A 254 2.88 3.63 -17.76
N LYS A 255 2.54 3.47 -19.06
CA LYS A 255 3.02 4.36 -20.12
C LYS A 255 2.49 5.78 -19.96
N GLU A 256 1.19 5.94 -19.75
CA GLU A 256 0.53 7.24 -19.62
C GLU A 256 1.04 8.00 -18.38
N TYR A 257 1.19 7.31 -17.25
CA TYR A 257 1.74 7.91 -16.03
C TYR A 257 3.21 8.32 -16.22
N GLY A 258 3.99 7.52 -16.95
CA GLY A 258 5.42 7.69 -17.19
C GLY A 258 6.24 6.68 -16.40
N ILE A 259 6.73 5.65 -17.08
CA ILE A 259 7.59 4.61 -16.48
C ILE A 259 8.93 5.15 -15.99
N ASP A 260 9.45 6.20 -16.64
CA ASP A 260 10.59 7.02 -16.20
C ASP A 260 10.36 7.59 -14.78
N LYS A 261 9.19 8.19 -14.53
CA LYS A 261 8.83 8.76 -13.21
C LYS A 261 8.70 7.65 -12.16
N LEU A 262 8.16 6.49 -12.56
CA LEU A 262 7.98 5.35 -11.67
C LEU A 262 9.32 4.72 -11.25
N ILE A 263 10.31 4.57 -12.16
CA ILE A 263 11.66 4.13 -11.78
C ILE A 263 12.43 5.20 -10.99
N GLN A 264 12.20 6.50 -11.24
CA GLN A 264 12.75 7.58 -10.40
C GLN A 264 12.19 7.55 -8.98
N ILE A 265 10.87 7.35 -8.84
CA ILE A 265 10.22 7.13 -7.55
C ILE A 265 10.83 5.92 -6.84
N ALA A 266 10.84 4.75 -7.47
CA ALA A 266 11.31 3.52 -6.85
C ALA A 266 12.80 3.59 -6.46
N SER A 267 13.67 4.06 -7.37
CA SER A 267 15.10 4.20 -7.10
C SER A 267 15.41 5.15 -5.94
N SER A 268 14.61 6.21 -5.75
CA SER A 268 14.77 7.10 -4.59
C SER A 268 14.54 6.41 -3.24
N GLN A 269 13.67 5.39 -3.21
CA GLN A 269 13.29 4.66 -1.99
C GLN A 269 14.23 3.47 -1.69
N LEU A 270 15.05 3.00 -2.65
CA LEU A 270 16.04 1.94 -2.42
C LEU A 270 17.08 2.29 -1.34
N SER A 271 17.34 3.59 -1.14
CA SER A 271 18.27 4.11 -0.12
C SER A 271 17.59 4.59 1.16
N ASP A 272 16.28 4.33 1.33
CA ASP A 272 15.57 4.75 2.54
C ASP A 272 16.10 4.05 3.81
N GLN A 273 15.87 4.67 4.96
CA GLN A 273 16.30 4.17 6.27
C GLN A 273 15.56 2.89 6.69
N LEU A 274 14.28 2.73 6.34
CA LEU A 274 13.46 1.58 6.76
C LEU A 274 13.47 0.44 5.73
N PRO A 275 13.65 -0.82 6.18
CA PRO A 275 13.64 -1.98 5.28
C PRO A 275 12.32 -2.12 4.53
N GLU A 276 11.19 -1.77 5.13
CA GLU A 276 9.85 -1.84 4.51
C GLU A 276 9.74 -0.92 3.29
N SER A 277 10.35 0.27 3.35
CA SER A 277 10.39 1.20 2.21
C SER A 277 11.29 0.68 1.09
N ARG A 278 12.47 0.16 1.46
CA ARG A 278 13.41 -0.44 0.50
C ARG A 278 12.82 -1.67 -0.19
N GLU A 279 12.05 -2.48 0.53
CA GLU A 279 11.45 -3.71 -0.02
C GLU A 279 10.28 -3.41 -0.95
N ALA A 280 9.40 -2.47 -0.58
CA ALA A 280 8.38 -1.96 -1.49
C ALA A 280 8.99 -1.37 -2.78
N ALA A 281 10.13 -0.69 -2.67
CA ALA A 281 10.87 -0.18 -3.82
C ALA A 281 11.43 -1.30 -4.73
N ARG A 282 11.94 -2.41 -4.15
CA ARG A 282 12.40 -3.57 -4.93
C ARG A 282 11.25 -4.24 -5.66
N ALA A 283 10.15 -4.54 -4.97
CA ALA A 283 8.97 -5.14 -5.55
C ALA A 283 8.46 -4.32 -6.76
N LEU A 284 8.33 -3.00 -6.57
CA LEU A 284 7.95 -2.07 -7.64
C LEU A 284 8.91 -2.11 -8.84
N LEU A 285 10.23 -2.18 -8.64
CA LEU A 285 11.19 -2.26 -9.75
C LEU A 285 11.09 -3.58 -10.52
N LEU A 286 10.83 -4.69 -9.83
CA LEU A 286 10.61 -6.00 -10.47
C LEU A 286 9.31 -6.04 -11.27
N ASP A 287 8.24 -5.44 -10.76
CA ASP A 287 6.98 -5.28 -11.50
C ASP A 287 7.15 -4.39 -12.73
N LEU A 288 7.87 -3.26 -12.61
CA LEU A 288 8.15 -2.35 -13.73
C LEU A 288 9.03 -3.00 -14.81
N GLN A 289 10.10 -3.71 -14.42
CA GLN A 289 10.91 -4.48 -15.37
C GLN A 289 10.07 -5.55 -16.07
N THR A 290 9.25 -6.28 -15.32
CA THR A 290 8.37 -7.33 -15.85
C THR A 290 7.36 -6.75 -16.85
N ALA A 291 6.79 -5.58 -16.57
CA ALA A 291 5.90 -4.88 -17.48
C ALA A 291 6.63 -4.39 -18.75
N TYR A 292 7.80 -3.77 -18.59
CA TYR A 292 8.63 -3.26 -19.70
C TYR A 292 9.04 -4.37 -20.67
N VAL A 293 9.54 -5.50 -20.16
CA VAL A 293 9.97 -6.64 -20.99
C VAL A 293 8.79 -7.33 -21.69
N LYS A 294 7.62 -7.38 -21.06
CA LYS A 294 6.42 -8.03 -21.64
C LYS A 294 5.63 -7.14 -22.60
N SER A 295 5.77 -5.82 -22.52
CA SER A 295 4.97 -4.88 -23.31
C SER A 295 5.85 -3.96 -24.17
N PRO A 296 5.98 -4.22 -25.48
CA PRO A 296 6.69 -3.34 -26.41
C PRO A 296 6.17 -1.91 -26.44
N VAL A 297 4.94 -1.68 -25.98
CA VAL A 297 4.30 -0.36 -25.85
C VAL A 297 5.07 0.56 -24.87
N LEU A 298 5.75 -0.03 -23.87
CA LEU A 298 6.54 0.69 -22.85
C LEU A 298 7.98 1.00 -23.26
N ALA A 299 8.54 0.24 -24.19
CA ALA A 299 9.91 0.43 -24.63
C ALA A 299 9.97 1.49 -25.74
N PRO A 300 10.81 2.53 -25.62
CA PRO A 300 11.02 3.46 -26.74
C PRO A 300 11.65 2.72 -27.92
N GLN A 301 11.26 3.10 -29.13
CA GLN A 301 11.94 2.64 -30.35
C GLN A 301 13.28 3.37 -30.47
N GLN A 302 14.29 2.68 -30.99
CA GLN A 302 15.56 3.30 -31.39
C GLN A 302 15.37 3.87 -32.79
N ASP A 303 15.48 5.19 -32.92
CA ASP A 303 15.54 5.85 -34.21
C ASP A 303 16.85 5.45 -34.91
N ILE A 304 16.76 4.48 -35.82
CA ILE A 304 17.87 4.11 -36.69
C ILE A 304 17.86 5.09 -37.87
N ASP A 305 18.78 6.05 -37.84
CA ASP A 305 19.18 6.80 -39.04
C ASP A 305 19.73 5.80 -40.07
N ILE A 306 18.86 5.35 -41.00
CA ILE A 306 19.26 4.55 -42.14
C ILE A 306 20.11 5.46 -43.04
N PRO A 307 21.41 5.17 -43.27
CA PRO A 307 22.20 5.96 -44.18
C PRO A 307 21.65 5.79 -45.59
N VAL A 308 21.05 6.86 -46.14
CA VAL A 308 20.64 6.90 -47.53
C VAL A 308 21.91 6.71 -48.38
N PRO A 309 22.03 5.63 -49.18
CA PRO A 309 23.21 5.46 -50.02
C PRO A 309 23.25 6.61 -51.04
N PRO A 310 24.44 7.16 -51.35
CA PRO A 310 24.56 8.26 -52.30
C PRO A 310 24.02 7.82 -53.68
N PRO A 311 23.43 8.75 -54.46
CA PRO A 311 22.92 8.42 -55.78
C PRO A 311 24.06 7.98 -56.70
N SER A 312 24.02 6.72 -57.14
CA SER A 312 24.91 6.22 -58.18
C SER A 312 24.54 6.87 -59.51
N ASP A 313 25.47 7.60 -60.13
CA ASP A 313 25.30 8.13 -61.49
C ASP A 313 24.96 7.00 -62.47
N GLN A 314 23.81 7.12 -63.14
CA GLN A 314 23.41 6.21 -64.20
C GLN A 314 23.87 6.76 -65.55
N SER A 315 25.00 6.27 -66.04
CA SER A 315 25.33 6.34 -67.46
C SER A 315 24.50 5.31 -68.23
N GLU A 316 23.71 5.76 -69.20
CA GLU A 316 22.82 4.95 -70.03
C GLU A 316 23.58 3.87 -70.83
N GLN A 317 23.07 2.63 -70.86
CA GLN A 317 23.08 1.79 -72.06
C GLN A 317 22.08 0.61 -71.97
N ASP A 318 21.40 0.34 -73.08
CA ASP A 318 20.24 -0.55 -73.16
C ASP A 318 20.55 -2.06 -73.18
N THR A 319 19.54 -2.82 -72.72
CA THR A 319 18.93 -4.03 -73.35
C THR A 319 18.83 -5.32 -72.52
N SER A 320 17.69 -6.00 -72.74
CA SER A 320 17.40 -7.43 -72.50
C SER A 320 17.13 -7.93 -71.07
N SER A 321 15.85 -7.86 -70.71
CA SER A 321 15.03 -8.93 -70.13
C SER A 321 15.71 -10.08 -69.35
N SER A 322 15.64 -10.02 -68.01
CA SER A 322 15.53 -11.22 -67.18
C SER A 322 14.75 -10.93 -65.88
N SER A 323 13.72 -11.73 -65.61
CA SER A 323 12.81 -11.55 -64.47
C SER A 323 13.51 -11.74 -63.13
N SER A 324 13.87 -10.64 -62.48
CA SER A 324 14.47 -10.66 -61.14
C SER A 324 13.38 -10.87 -60.09
N VAL A 325 13.35 -12.03 -59.43
CA VAL A 325 12.48 -12.27 -58.28
C VAL A 325 12.97 -11.40 -57.12
N GLN A 326 12.28 -10.29 -56.85
CA GLN A 326 12.50 -9.50 -55.65
C GLN A 326 12.13 -10.35 -54.42
N GLN A 327 13.14 -10.74 -53.64
CA GLN A 327 12.91 -11.30 -52.31
C GLN A 327 12.11 -10.30 -51.48
N PRO A 328 11.14 -10.74 -50.66
CA PRO A 328 10.49 -9.87 -49.69
C PRO A 328 11.56 -9.26 -48.79
N GLN A 329 11.65 -7.93 -48.73
CA GLN A 329 12.46 -7.30 -47.71
C GLN A 329 11.90 -7.71 -46.33
N PRO A 330 12.77 -8.08 -45.37
CA PRO A 330 12.30 -8.35 -44.02
C PRO A 330 11.59 -7.10 -43.47
N PRO A 331 10.52 -7.27 -42.65
CA PRO A 331 9.87 -6.13 -42.03
C PRO A 331 10.91 -5.31 -41.24
N PRO A 332 10.77 -3.97 -41.17
CA PRO A 332 11.75 -3.11 -40.53
C PRO A 332 12.00 -3.58 -39.10
N GLN A 333 13.26 -3.88 -38.79
CA GLN A 333 13.66 -4.37 -37.47
C GLN A 333 13.60 -3.21 -36.48
N VAL A 334 12.45 -3.06 -35.83
CA VAL A 334 12.29 -2.11 -34.73
C VAL A 334 13.13 -2.60 -33.55
N HIS A 335 14.29 -1.99 -33.36
CA HIS A 335 15.07 -2.17 -32.15
C HIS A 335 14.45 -1.33 -31.04
N TYR A 336 14.17 -1.97 -29.91
CA TYR A 336 13.70 -1.33 -28.68
C TYR A 336 14.86 -1.17 -27.72
N TYR A 337 14.89 -0.09 -26.93
CA TYR A 337 15.87 0.04 -25.85
C TYR A 337 15.73 -1.12 -24.86
N SER A 338 16.85 -1.71 -24.45
CA SER A 338 16.84 -2.70 -23.36
C SER A 338 16.47 -2.03 -22.04
N TRP A 339 15.99 -2.81 -21.05
CA TRP A 339 15.73 -2.31 -19.70
C TRP A 339 16.93 -1.57 -19.10
N ASP A 340 18.13 -2.10 -19.34
CA ASP A 340 19.40 -1.57 -18.85
C ASP A 340 19.67 -0.19 -19.46
N GLN A 341 19.58 -0.07 -20.80
CA GLN A 341 19.73 1.22 -21.50
C GLN A 341 18.64 2.23 -21.10
N PHE A 342 17.41 1.76 -20.88
CA PHE A 342 16.31 2.61 -20.41
C PHE A 342 16.59 3.16 -19.00
N CYS A 343 17.08 2.33 -18.08
CA CYS A 343 17.46 2.77 -16.74
C CYS A 343 18.65 3.75 -16.76
N GLU A 344 19.67 3.49 -17.57
CA GLU A 344 20.86 4.36 -17.67
C GLU A 344 20.56 5.72 -18.31
N SER A 345 19.58 5.81 -19.20
CA SER A 345 19.15 7.07 -19.84
C SER A 345 18.20 7.91 -18.96
N ASN A 346 17.43 7.28 -18.06
CA ASN A 346 16.39 7.96 -17.26
C ASN A 346 16.75 8.17 -15.78
N LEU A 347 17.90 7.65 -15.31
CA LEU A 347 18.34 7.75 -13.91
C LEU A 347 19.81 8.24 -13.80
N PRO A 348 20.17 8.94 -12.70
CA PRO A 348 21.56 9.18 -12.35
C PRO A 348 22.35 7.87 -12.23
N LYS A 349 23.61 7.86 -12.68
CA LYS A 349 24.47 6.65 -12.78
C LYS A 349 24.43 5.72 -11.54
N LEU A 350 24.47 6.29 -10.33
CA LEU A 350 24.42 5.50 -9.08
C LEU A 350 23.03 4.88 -8.82
N SER A 351 21.96 5.59 -9.17
CA SER A 351 20.58 5.10 -9.08
C SER A 351 20.33 4.01 -10.13
N ALA A 352 20.79 4.21 -11.37
CA ALA A 352 20.74 3.17 -12.41
C ALA A 352 21.46 1.88 -11.93
N GLN A 353 22.70 2.00 -11.45
CA GLN A 353 23.44 0.86 -10.88
C GLN A 353 22.76 0.20 -9.67
N ALA A 354 21.99 0.95 -8.88
CA ALA A 354 21.20 0.38 -7.77
C ALA A 354 19.97 -0.38 -8.27
N VAL A 355 19.25 0.17 -9.25
CA VAL A 355 18.11 -0.48 -9.92
C VAL A 355 18.56 -1.76 -10.61
N LEU A 356 19.60 -1.70 -11.45
CA LEU A 356 20.07 -2.87 -12.20
C LEU A 356 20.51 -4.01 -11.26
N ARG A 357 21.16 -3.72 -10.12
CA ARG A 357 21.48 -4.74 -9.11
C ARG A 357 20.25 -5.43 -8.51
N VAL A 358 19.08 -4.77 -8.48
CA VAL A 358 17.81 -5.36 -8.04
C VAL A 358 17.14 -6.16 -9.17
N THR A 359 17.23 -5.70 -10.41
CA THR A 359 16.50 -6.27 -11.54
C THR A 359 17.26 -7.36 -12.31
N THR A 360 18.59 -7.39 -12.24
CA THR A 360 19.43 -8.41 -12.91
C THR A 360 19.50 -9.73 -12.14
N SER A 361 19.21 -9.76 -10.83
CA SER A 361 19.18 -11.00 -10.05
C SER A 361 18.10 -11.97 -10.54
N VAL A 362 16.91 -11.45 -10.88
CA VAL A 362 15.78 -12.25 -11.38
C VAL A 362 16.04 -12.81 -12.78
N THR A 363 16.82 -12.11 -13.62
CA THR A 363 17.18 -12.58 -14.97
C THR A 363 18.09 -13.82 -14.95
N ARG A 364 18.66 -14.20 -13.79
CA ARG A 364 19.53 -15.39 -13.63
C ARG A 364 18.82 -16.61 -13.03
N GLU A 365 17.65 -16.45 -12.42
CA GLU A 365 16.88 -17.57 -11.83
C GLU A 365 15.76 -18.06 -12.75
N GLY A 366 15.53 -17.39 -13.89
CA GLY A 366 14.51 -17.71 -14.89
C GLY A 366 15.04 -18.12 -16.27
N LEU A 367 16.28 -18.59 -16.37
CA LEU A 367 16.94 -19.10 -17.58
C LEU A 367 17.42 -20.55 -17.39
#